data_AF-A0AA38GLJ7-F1
#
_entry.id   AF-A0AA38GLJ7-F1
#
_cell.length_a   1.000
_cell.length_b   1.000
_cell.length_c   1.000
_cell.angle_alpha   90.00
_cell.angle_beta   90.00
_cell.angle_gamma   90.00
#
_symmetry.space_group_name_H-M   'P 1'
#
loop_
_entity.id
_entity.type
_entity.pdbx_description
1 polymer ?
#
loop_
_entity_poly.entity_id
_entity_poly.type
_entity_poly.pdbx_seq_one_letter_code
_entity_poly.pdbx_strand_id
1 'polypeptide(L)'
;LRRILYSAAELVNGVVQGRNACVLCYGATGAGKTYTMLGTVGSPGVMVIAIKDLFAKLQELSFNGEHVVWISYLEVYNEAVKDLLSPGKALVLREDKQGNVSAGLTQHNTYSAEEVMTLLHRGNQNRATEATRMNETSSRSHAILQVVLEYKIKESSTTVIRTSKLSLVDLAGSERATATDQLTVRSVEGASINKSLLALSSCIRALMEQKKHVPYRLSKLTQLLKDSLGGACQTAMIANISPSSTSYSETQNTLHWANRAKEIRTKSSIANEELEIPDSQIEMTKQLLESQKQNEELRMQVAQLEQRLLAVESQKLTSSPSLPCSSPNLLPSSFTPPATVHLIRNFHDLKEESHHMKTEYSVQLKHKDDVTRTLYKMGPGVEQMIQNNVCVPTGADVSVIQPSEILTPKKPTRTTISASQHDYDNPDNRRWRFSD
;
A
#
# COMPACT_ATOMS: atom_id res chain seq x y z
N LEU A 1 -22.57 22.70 12.95
CA LEU A 1 -21.65 22.59 11.79
C LEU A 1 -20.51 23.61 11.80
N ARG A 2 -20.72 24.93 11.75
CA ARG A 2 -19.60 25.91 11.61
C ARG A 2 -18.41 25.71 12.56
N ARG A 3 -18.64 25.45 13.85
CA ARG A 3 -17.56 25.12 14.80
C ARG A 3 -16.85 23.79 14.50
N ILE A 4 -17.58 22.78 14.05
CA ILE A 4 -17.02 21.49 13.62
C ILE A 4 -16.13 21.68 12.39
N LEU A 5 -16.59 22.49 11.43
CA LEU A 5 -15.82 22.83 10.23
C LEU A 5 -14.55 23.62 10.58
N TYR A 6 -14.63 24.54 11.54
CA TYR A 6 -13.47 25.25 12.05
C TYR A 6 -12.45 24.29 12.69
N SER A 7 -12.90 23.37 13.56
CA SER A 7 -12.02 22.35 14.14
C SER A 7 -11.43 21.42 13.09
N ALA A 8 -12.20 21.05 12.06
CA ALA A 8 -11.68 20.24 10.95
C ALA A 8 -10.60 21.01 10.16
N ALA A 9 -10.77 22.32 9.94
CA ALA A 9 -9.77 23.15 9.25
C ALA A 9 -8.46 23.26 10.04
N GLU A 10 -8.52 23.34 11.37
CA GLU A 10 -7.32 23.31 12.24
C GLU A 10 -6.60 21.96 12.17
N LEU A 11 -7.35 20.86 12.11
CA LEU A 11 -6.77 19.53 11.92
C LEU A 11 -6.11 19.38 10.56
N VAL A 12 -6.75 19.88 9.49
CA VAL A 12 -6.17 19.90 8.14
C VAL A 12 -4.88 20.72 8.11
N ASN A 13 -4.83 21.86 8.80
CA ASN A 13 -3.58 22.63 8.95
C ASN A 13 -2.48 21.80 9.63
N GLY A 14 -2.84 21.02 10.66
CA GLY A 14 -1.90 20.09 11.29
C GLY A 14 -1.37 19.05 10.33
N VAL A 15 -2.24 18.43 9.53
CA VAL A 15 -1.91 17.42 8.52
C VAL A 15 -0.91 17.96 7.51
N VAL A 16 -1.20 19.14 6.95
CA VAL A 16 -0.29 19.81 6.00
C VAL A 16 1.09 20.10 6.62
N GLN A 17 1.17 20.29 7.94
CA GLN A 17 2.42 20.48 8.68
C GLN A 17 3.09 19.16 9.11
N GLY A 18 2.61 18.01 8.67
CA GLY A 18 3.20 16.70 9.02
C GLY A 18 2.63 16.07 10.30
N ARG A 19 1.54 16.60 10.88
CA ARG A 19 0.92 16.05 12.10
C ARG A 19 -0.22 15.11 11.78
N ASN A 20 -0.31 13.99 12.50
CA ASN A 20 -1.44 13.08 12.34
C ASN A 20 -2.72 13.68 12.94
N ALA A 21 -3.85 13.48 12.26
CA ALA A 21 -5.16 13.93 12.71
C ALA A 21 -6.22 12.84 12.59
N CYS A 22 -7.22 12.87 13.47
CA CYS A 22 -8.35 11.97 13.44
C CYS A 22 -9.64 12.70 13.79
N VAL A 23 -10.70 12.48 13.01
CA VAL A 23 -12.06 12.93 13.34
C VAL A 23 -12.95 11.71 13.43
N LEU A 24 -13.64 11.54 14.57
CA LEU A 24 -14.54 10.42 14.79
C LEU A 24 -15.95 10.90 15.16
N CYS A 25 -16.96 10.41 14.42
CA CYS A 25 -18.38 10.61 14.74
C CYS A 25 -18.88 9.44 15.59
N TYR A 26 -19.53 9.74 16.71
CA TYR A 26 -20.07 8.75 17.64
C TYR A 26 -21.47 9.14 18.12
N GLY A 27 -22.35 8.14 18.28
CA GLY A 27 -23.72 8.32 18.73
C GLY A 27 -24.64 7.22 18.23
N ALA A 28 -25.90 7.26 18.65
CA ALA A 28 -26.90 6.26 18.25
C ALA A 28 -27.22 6.33 16.73
N THR A 29 -27.78 5.27 16.19
CA THR A 29 -28.36 5.25 14.85
C THR A 29 -29.45 6.31 14.72
N GLY A 30 -29.49 6.96 13.56
CA GLY A 30 -30.38 8.10 13.33
C GLY A 30 -29.94 9.43 13.96
N ALA A 31 -28.90 9.46 14.82
CA ALA A 31 -28.41 10.71 15.42
C ALA A 31 -27.63 11.63 14.45
N GLY A 32 -27.44 11.21 13.20
CA GLY A 32 -26.82 12.02 12.14
C GLY A 32 -25.30 11.88 12.00
N LYS A 33 -24.69 10.76 12.41
CA LYS A 33 -23.25 10.48 12.23
C LYS A 33 -22.81 10.56 10.76
N THR A 34 -23.41 9.73 9.91
CA THR A 34 -23.16 9.71 8.47
C THR A 34 -23.53 11.03 7.80
N TYR A 35 -24.62 11.68 8.22
CA TYR A 35 -24.95 13.03 7.74
C TYR A 35 -23.87 14.06 8.10
N THR A 36 -23.28 13.96 9.29
CA THR A 36 -22.19 14.87 9.68
C THR A 36 -20.91 14.57 8.90
N MET A 37 -20.59 13.30 8.71
CA MET A 37 -19.33 12.87 8.13
C MET A 37 -19.33 12.99 6.60
N LEU A 38 -20.36 12.48 5.94
CA LEU A 38 -20.52 12.48 4.49
C LEU A 38 -21.37 13.66 3.99
N GLY A 39 -22.48 13.93 4.69
CA GLY A 39 -23.46 14.94 4.28
C GLY A 39 -24.30 14.51 3.08
N THR A 40 -24.83 15.51 2.40
CA THR A 40 -25.62 15.37 1.16
C THR A 40 -24.97 16.20 0.05
N VAL A 41 -25.42 16.02 -1.19
CA VAL A 41 -24.92 16.81 -2.33
C VAL A 41 -25.10 18.32 -2.10
N GLY A 42 -26.22 18.75 -1.52
CA GLY A 42 -26.49 20.16 -1.22
C GLY A 42 -25.85 20.67 0.09
N SER A 43 -25.47 19.77 0.99
CA SER A 43 -24.84 20.10 2.27
C SER A 43 -23.73 19.09 2.57
N PRO A 44 -22.52 19.28 2.01
CA PRO A 44 -21.42 18.34 2.19
C PRO A 44 -21.00 18.23 3.66
N GLY A 45 -20.61 17.02 4.06
CA GLY A 45 -20.15 16.71 5.40
C GLY A 45 -18.67 17.00 5.63
N VAL A 46 -18.19 16.62 6.82
CA VAL A 46 -16.80 16.86 7.26
C VAL A 46 -15.77 16.21 6.33
N MET A 47 -16.00 14.99 5.84
CA MET A 47 -15.06 14.34 4.90
C MET A 47 -14.86 15.19 3.65
N VAL A 48 -15.96 15.56 2.99
CA VAL A 48 -15.92 16.32 1.74
C VAL A 48 -15.24 17.67 1.93
N ILE A 49 -15.57 18.36 3.03
CA ILE A 49 -15.03 19.69 3.31
C ILE A 49 -13.55 19.60 3.69
N ALA A 50 -13.14 18.63 4.51
CA ALA A 50 -11.75 18.46 4.91
C ALA A 50 -10.84 18.11 3.71
N ILE A 51 -11.32 17.28 2.78
CA ILE A 51 -10.58 16.95 1.55
C ILE A 51 -10.44 18.18 0.65
N LYS A 52 -11.52 18.94 0.44
CA LYS A 52 -11.45 20.18 -0.35
C LYS A 52 -10.49 21.20 0.26
N ASP A 53 -10.55 21.38 1.58
CA ASP A 53 -9.65 22.28 2.32
C ASP A 53 -8.19 21.81 2.25
N LEU A 54 -7.95 20.50 2.33
CA LEU A 54 -6.62 19.91 2.17
C LEU A 54 -6.02 20.25 0.80
N PHE A 55 -6.73 19.94 -0.29
CA PHE A 55 -6.23 20.22 -1.64
C PHE A 55 -6.08 21.72 -1.92
N ALA A 56 -6.99 22.56 -1.41
CA ALA A 56 -6.84 24.02 -1.52
C ALA A 56 -5.54 24.51 -0.86
N LYS A 57 -5.23 24.04 0.35
CA LYS A 57 -3.98 24.38 1.05
C LYS A 57 -2.74 23.84 0.36
N LEU A 58 -2.81 22.62 -0.20
CA LEU A 58 -1.71 22.06 -0.97
C LEU A 58 -1.43 22.87 -2.24
N GLN A 59 -2.47 23.39 -2.89
CA GLN A 59 -2.35 24.29 -4.03
C GLN A 59 -1.73 25.65 -3.64
N GLU A 60 -2.05 26.18 -2.46
CA GLU A 60 -1.40 27.40 -1.94
C GLU A 60 0.08 27.18 -1.62
N LEU A 61 0.45 25.98 -1.18
CA LEU A 61 1.83 25.63 -0.80
C LEU A 61 2.70 25.13 -1.94
N SER A 62 2.12 24.78 -3.10
CA SER A 62 2.82 24.12 -4.21
C SER A 62 3.95 24.95 -4.85
N PHE A 63 4.17 26.19 -4.41
CA PHE A 63 5.37 26.96 -4.75
C PHE A 63 6.64 26.45 -4.04
N ASN A 64 6.51 25.74 -2.91
CA ASN A 64 7.62 25.41 -2.00
C ASN A 64 7.92 23.91 -1.84
N GLY A 65 7.21 23.00 -2.51
CA GLY A 65 7.43 21.56 -2.33
C GLY A 65 6.62 20.64 -3.24
N GLU A 66 7.04 19.38 -3.30
CA GLU A 66 6.31 18.30 -3.96
C GLU A 66 5.45 17.56 -2.95
N HIS A 67 4.24 17.17 -3.33
CA HIS A 67 3.33 16.43 -2.45
C HIS A 67 2.70 15.24 -3.15
N VAL A 68 2.43 14.19 -2.37
CA VAL A 68 1.71 13.00 -2.82
C VAL A 68 0.61 12.68 -1.82
N VAL A 69 -0.60 12.46 -2.32
CA VAL A 69 -1.78 12.16 -1.50
C VAL A 69 -2.30 10.76 -1.82
N TRP A 70 -2.23 9.88 -0.83
CA TRP A 70 -2.72 8.52 -0.90
C TRP A 70 -4.03 8.37 -0.15
N ILE A 71 -5.01 7.74 -0.78
CA ILE A 71 -6.33 7.47 -0.21
C ILE A 71 -6.52 5.96 -0.02
N SER A 72 -6.97 5.59 1.18
CA SER A 72 -7.52 4.27 1.48
C SER A 72 -8.89 4.43 2.10
N TYR A 73 -9.85 3.58 1.73
CA TYR A 73 -11.18 3.59 2.32
C TYR A 73 -11.60 2.19 2.72
N LEU A 74 -11.98 2.02 3.98
CA LEU A 74 -12.27 0.70 4.54
C LEU A 74 -13.53 0.67 5.40
N GLU A 75 -14.04 -0.53 5.54
CA GLU A 75 -15.15 -0.86 6.42
C GLU A 75 -14.70 -1.90 7.46
N VAL A 76 -15.13 -1.71 8.70
CA VAL A 76 -15.06 -2.72 9.75
C VAL A 76 -16.47 -3.18 10.06
N TYR A 77 -16.78 -4.42 9.69
CA TYR A 77 -18.08 -5.05 9.90
C TYR A 77 -17.89 -6.46 10.43
N ASN A 78 -18.57 -6.80 11.52
CA ASN A 78 -18.48 -8.11 12.16
C ASN A 78 -17.02 -8.58 12.43
N GLU A 79 -16.16 -7.67 12.93
CA GLU A 79 -14.73 -7.90 13.15
C GLU A 79 -13.91 -8.31 11.90
N ALA A 80 -14.49 -8.18 10.72
CA ALA A 80 -13.79 -8.26 9.44
C ALA A 80 -13.46 -6.85 8.94
N VAL A 81 -12.26 -6.68 8.41
CA VAL A 81 -11.82 -5.44 7.76
C VAL A 81 -11.94 -5.66 6.25
N LYS A 82 -12.61 -4.75 5.54
CA LYS A 82 -12.79 -4.82 4.09
C LYS A 82 -12.31 -3.55 3.44
N ASP A 83 -11.67 -3.70 2.29
CA ASP A 83 -11.32 -2.58 1.42
C ASP A 83 -12.54 -2.17 0.58
N LEU A 84 -12.95 -0.91 0.69
CA LEU A 84 -14.10 -0.38 -0.04
C LEU A 84 -13.74 0.10 -1.45
N LEU A 85 -12.46 0.32 -1.77
CA LEU A 85 -12.00 0.76 -3.10
C LEU A 85 -11.61 -0.42 -3.99
N SER A 86 -11.13 -1.50 -3.37
CA SER A 86 -10.85 -2.78 -4.01
C SER A 86 -11.56 -3.94 -3.30
N PRO A 87 -12.88 -4.10 -3.52
CA PRO A 87 -13.67 -5.16 -2.87
C PRO A 87 -13.05 -6.55 -3.08
N GLY A 88 -12.99 -7.33 -2.01
CA GLY A 88 -12.36 -8.63 -2.04
C GLY A 88 -12.50 -9.39 -0.72
N LYS A 89 -11.54 -10.26 -0.42
CA LYS A 89 -11.51 -11.01 0.83
C LYS A 89 -11.24 -10.06 2.02
N ALA A 90 -11.72 -10.46 3.19
CA ALA A 90 -11.43 -9.74 4.42
C ALA A 90 -9.93 -9.65 4.67
N LEU A 91 -9.48 -8.47 5.05
CA LEU A 91 -8.09 -8.11 5.30
C LEU A 91 -7.64 -8.56 6.69
N VAL A 92 -6.38 -8.97 6.78
CA VAL A 92 -5.75 -9.40 8.03
C VAL A 92 -4.85 -8.28 8.54
N LEU A 93 -5.16 -7.78 9.73
CA LEU A 93 -4.32 -6.80 10.41
C LEU A 93 -2.98 -7.39 10.82
N ARG A 94 -1.90 -6.68 10.53
CA ARG A 94 -0.52 -6.97 10.91
C ARG A 94 0.03 -5.80 11.73
N GLU A 95 0.63 -6.11 12.87
CA GLU A 95 1.35 -5.14 13.69
C GLU A 95 2.85 -5.23 13.37
N ASP A 96 3.49 -4.11 13.09
CA ASP A 96 4.96 -4.05 12.97
C ASP A 96 5.64 -4.00 14.35
N LYS A 97 6.98 -3.97 14.36
CA LYS A 97 7.79 -3.91 15.59
C LYS A 97 7.60 -2.61 16.40
N GLN A 98 7.17 -1.54 15.73
CA GLN A 98 6.91 -0.23 16.33
C GLN A 98 5.45 -0.15 16.85
N GLY A 99 4.64 -1.15 16.52
CA GLY A 99 3.25 -1.29 16.92
C GLY A 99 2.27 -0.62 15.97
N ASN A 100 2.70 -0.21 14.77
CA ASN A 100 1.81 0.32 13.74
C ASN A 100 1.00 -0.83 13.13
N VAL A 101 -0.28 -0.58 12.90
CA VAL A 101 -1.22 -1.58 12.37
C VAL A 101 -1.42 -1.35 10.87
N SER A 102 -1.11 -2.35 10.06
CA SER A 102 -1.34 -2.37 8.61
C SER A 102 -2.37 -3.45 8.25
N ALA A 103 -3.27 -3.13 7.32
CA ALA A 103 -4.31 -4.05 6.86
C ALA A 103 -4.06 -4.57 5.43
N GLY A 104 -3.00 -4.11 4.75
CA GLY A 104 -2.82 -4.37 3.31
C GLY A 104 -3.91 -3.70 2.46
N LEU A 105 -4.33 -2.51 2.87
CA LEU A 105 -5.31 -1.69 2.14
C LEU A 105 -4.71 -1.22 0.83
N THR A 106 -5.55 -1.10 -0.20
CA THR A 106 -5.19 -0.39 -1.41
C THR A 106 -4.97 1.08 -1.10
N GLN A 107 -3.92 1.63 -1.72
CA GLN A 107 -3.57 3.04 -1.65
C GLN A 107 -3.70 3.62 -3.05
N HIS A 108 -4.66 4.51 -3.22
CA HIS A 108 -4.89 5.21 -4.48
C HIS A 108 -4.20 6.57 -4.43
N ASN A 109 -3.27 6.83 -5.35
CA ASN A 109 -2.71 8.16 -5.54
C ASN A 109 -3.78 9.08 -6.13
N THR A 110 -3.91 10.29 -5.60
CA THR A 110 -4.92 11.27 -6.02
C THR A 110 -4.31 12.66 -6.14
N TYR A 111 -4.77 13.41 -7.14
CA TYR A 111 -4.22 14.73 -7.48
C TYR A 111 -5.24 15.86 -7.31
N SER A 112 -6.50 15.54 -7.03
CA SER A 112 -7.56 16.52 -6.84
C SER A 112 -8.61 16.06 -5.83
N ALA A 113 -9.34 17.03 -5.26
CA ALA A 113 -10.46 16.72 -4.38
C ALA A 113 -11.57 15.95 -5.13
N GLU A 114 -11.80 16.25 -6.40
CA GLU A 114 -12.80 15.60 -7.26
C GLU A 114 -12.55 14.10 -7.44
N GLU A 115 -11.29 13.70 -7.59
CA GLU A 115 -10.89 12.28 -7.66
C GLU A 115 -11.20 11.55 -6.35
N VAL A 116 -10.83 12.14 -5.21
CA VAL A 116 -11.13 11.58 -3.89
C VAL A 116 -12.65 11.46 -3.69
N MET A 117 -13.40 12.47 -4.11
CA MET A 117 -14.86 12.42 -4.07
C MET A 117 -15.42 11.27 -4.90
N THR A 118 -14.86 11.01 -6.09
CA THR A 118 -15.27 9.88 -6.94
C THR A 118 -14.99 8.53 -6.27
N LEU A 119 -13.80 8.36 -5.68
CA LEU A 119 -13.44 7.16 -4.91
C LEU A 119 -14.36 6.95 -3.70
N LEU A 120 -14.69 8.02 -3.00
CA LEU A 120 -15.58 7.99 -1.84
C LEU A 120 -17.02 7.63 -2.22
N HIS A 121 -17.54 8.12 -3.35
CA HIS A 121 -18.84 7.67 -3.88
C HIS A 121 -18.81 6.19 -4.24
N ARG A 122 -17.77 5.72 -4.93
CA ARG A 122 -17.58 4.30 -5.27
C ARG A 122 -17.53 3.41 -4.02
N GLY A 123 -16.74 3.80 -3.02
CA GLY A 123 -16.64 3.03 -1.78
C GLY A 123 -17.95 2.97 -0.99
N ASN A 124 -18.72 4.06 -0.99
CA ASN A 124 -20.06 4.09 -0.39
C ASN A 124 -21.04 3.17 -1.14
N GLN A 125 -20.96 3.09 -2.47
CA GLN A 125 -21.77 2.14 -3.25
C GLN A 125 -21.41 0.70 -2.90
N ASN A 126 -20.12 0.38 -2.83
CA ASN A 126 -19.66 -0.96 -2.45
C ASN A 126 -20.14 -1.35 -1.04
N ARG A 127 -20.06 -0.41 -0.09
CA ARG A 127 -20.60 -0.56 1.27
C ARG A 127 -22.12 -0.83 1.27
N ALA A 128 -22.87 -0.18 0.38
CA ALA A 128 -24.32 -0.35 0.26
C ALA A 128 -24.71 -1.67 -0.44
N THR A 129 -23.95 -2.15 -1.42
CA THR A 129 -24.30 -3.36 -2.19
C THR A 129 -24.21 -4.66 -1.40
N GLU A 130 -23.41 -4.70 -0.32
CA GLU A 130 -23.39 -5.86 0.59
C GLU A 130 -24.59 -5.89 1.55
N ALA A 131 -25.41 -4.83 1.57
CA ALA A 131 -26.67 -4.82 2.27
C ALA A 131 -27.66 -5.76 1.56
N THR A 132 -27.84 -6.97 2.07
CA THR A 132 -29.06 -7.72 1.77
C THR A 132 -30.27 -6.83 2.12
N ARG A 133 -31.34 -6.90 1.32
CA ARG A 133 -32.55 -6.03 1.28
C ARG A 133 -33.20 -5.62 2.63
N MET A 134 -32.71 -6.08 3.78
CA MET A 134 -33.20 -5.81 5.14
C MET A 134 -32.18 -5.17 6.11
N ASN A 135 -30.95 -4.85 5.69
CA ASN A 135 -29.92 -4.28 6.57
C ASN A 135 -29.58 -2.84 6.17
N GLU A 136 -29.87 -1.86 7.04
CA GLU A 136 -29.28 -0.52 6.93
C GLU A 136 -27.80 -0.59 7.38
N THR A 137 -26.91 -1.05 6.50
CA THR A 137 -25.51 -1.37 6.83
C THR A 137 -24.73 -0.20 7.45
N SER A 138 -25.07 1.05 7.11
CA SER A 138 -24.45 2.25 7.70
C SER A 138 -24.58 2.33 9.23
N SER A 139 -25.64 1.75 9.80
CA SER A 139 -25.85 1.68 11.25
C SER A 139 -25.01 0.60 11.94
N ARG A 140 -24.49 -0.37 11.18
CA ARG A 140 -23.91 -1.62 11.69
C ARG A 140 -22.45 -1.84 11.36
N SER A 141 -21.84 -0.94 10.60
CA SER A 141 -20.42 -1.00 10.28
C SER A 141 -19.74 0.33 10.54
N HIS A 142 -18.44 0.29 10.78
CA HIS A 142 -17.61 1.48 10.87
C HIS A 142 -16.96 1.73 9.52
N ALA A 143 -17.01 2.96 9.03
CA ALA A 143 -16.27 3.36 7.84
C ALA A 143 -15.13 4.30 8.21
N ILE A 144 -13.95 4.05 7.65
CA ILE A 144 -12.74 4.83 7.93
C ILE A 144 -12.13 5.23 6.59
N LEU A 145 -12.13 6.53 6.30
CA LEU A 145 -11.33 7.10 5.21
C LEU A 145 -9.98 7.51 5.77
N GLN A 146 -8.90 7.01 5.17
CA GLN A 146 -7.53 7.37 5.50
C GLN A 146 -6.93 8.15 4.35
N VAL A 147 -6.36 9.30 4.68
CA VAL A 147 -5.58 10.12 3.76
C VAL A 147 -4.17 10.20 4.31
N VAL A 148 -3.21 9.72 3.54
CA VAL A 148 -1.79 9.84 3.85
C VAL A 148 -1.21 10.90 2.92
N LEU A 149 -0.68 11.96 3.51
CA LEU A 149 0.01 13.03 2.82
C LEU A 149 1.50 12.89 3.06
N GLU A 150 2.26 12.76 1.99
CA GLU A 150 3.71 12.95 1.98
C GLU A 150 4.00 14.30 1.35
N TYR A 151 4.77 15.14 2.05
CA TYR A 151 5.14 16.46 1.59
C TYR A 151 6.66 16.63 1.69
N LYS A 152 7.29 16.93 0.56
CA LYS A 152 8.74 17.11 0.43
C LYS A 152 9.09 18.59 0.43
N ILE A 153 9.90 19.00 1.40
CA ILE A 153 10.30 20.39 1.59
C ILE A 153 11.78 20.49 1.34
N LYS A 154 12.15 21.39 0.44
CA LYS A 154 13.55 21.68 0.18
C LYS A 154 14.03 22.75 1.16
N GLU A 155 14.77 22.34 2.19
CA GLU A 155 15.37 23.23 3.17
C GLU A 155 16.86 23.40 2.86
N SER A 156 17.22 24.52 2.22
CA SER A 156 18.59 24.84 1.82
C SER A 156 19.25 23.80 0.89
N SER A 157 19.96 22.81 1.46
CA SER A 157 20.67 21.74 0.75
C SER A 157 20.20 20.33 1.15
N THR A 158 19.16 20.25 1.96
CA THR A 158 18.53 19.00 2.40
C THR A 158 17.06 19.02 2.02
N THR A 159 16.56 17.86 1.61
CA THR A 159 15.15 17.64 1.39
C THR A 159 14.59 16.90 2.61
N VAL A 160 13.63 17.52 3.29
CA VAL A 160 12.90 16.95 4.43
C VAL A 160 11.60 16.34 3.92
N ILE A 161 11.37 15.06 4.20
CA ILE A 161 10.11 14.39 3.90
C ILE A 161 9.23 14.38 5.16
N ARG A 162 8.08 15.05 5.08
CA ARG A 162 7.07 15.07 6.14
C ARG A 162 5.90 14.18 5.77
N THR A 163 5.58 13.22 6.63
CA THR A 163 4.48 12.27 6.41
C THR A 163 3.39 12.48 7.45
N SER A 164 2.13 12.57 7.03
CA SER A 164 0.99 12.72 7.92
C SER A 164 -0.19 11.86 7.52
N LYS A 165 -1.00 11.47 8.51
CA LYS A 165 -2.21 10.69 8.31
C LYS A 165 -3.42 11.42 8.86
N LEU A 166 -4.41 11.67 8.01
CA LEU A 166 -5.75 12.11 8.38
C LEU A 166 -6.71 10.93 8.32
N SER A 167 -7.31 10.60 9.47
CA SER A 167 -8.35 9.56 9.58
C SER A 167 -9.72 10.19 9.80
N LEU A 168 -10.69 9.90 8.94
CA LEU A 168 -12.06 10.38 9.04
C LEU A 168 -12.98 9.18 9.25
N VAL A 169 -13.58 9.09 10.44
CA VAL A 169 -14.21 7.87 10.97
C VAL A 169 -15.71 8.07 11.22
N ASP A 170 -16.53 7.32 10.50
CA ASP A 170 -17.98 7.17 10.76
C ASP A 170 -18.22 5.86 11.51
N LEU A 171 -18.45 5.94 12.82
CA LEU A 171 -18.68 4.74 13.64
C LEU A 171 -20.11 4.21 13.46
N ALA A 172 -20.29 2.91 13.75
CA ALA A 172 -21.60 2.27 13.86
C ALA A 172 -22.46 2.89 14.99
N GLY A 173 -23.74 2.55 15.00
CA GLY A 173 -24.68 2.91 16.07
C GLY A 173 -24.21 2.47 17.45
N SER A 174 -24.27 3.39 18.43
CA SER A 174 -23.91 3.12 19.82
C SER A 174 -25.02 2.53 20.68
N GLU A 175 -26.24 2.44 20.14
CA GLU A 175 -27.38 1.86 20.83
C GLU A 175 -27.14 0.40 21.19
N ARG A 176 -27.69 -0.01 22.33
CA ARG A 176 -27.58 -1.40 22.76
C ARG A 176 -28.54 -2.25 21.93
N ALA A 177 -28.05 -3.36 21.39
CA ALA A 177 -28.93 -4.38 20.85
C ALA A 177 -29.79 -4.91 22.00
N THR A 178 -31.10 -4.70 21.95
CA THR A 178 -32.02 -5.29 22.93
C THR A 178 -31.96 -6.81 22.78
N ALA A 179 -31.59 -7.49 23.87
CA ALA A 179 -31.36 -8.94 23.92
C ALA A 179 -32.63 -9.81 23.75
N THR A 180 -33.72 -9.25 23.23
CA THR A 180 -35.04 -9.90 23.15
C THR A 180 -35.19 -10.88 21.99
N ASP A 181 -34.17 -11.07 21.15
CA ASP A 181 -34.27 -11.91 19.95
C ASP A 181 -33.10 -12.90 19.86
N GLN A 182 -32.88 -13.68 20.92
CA GLN A 182 -31.73 -14.56 21.14
C GLN A 182 -31.54 -15.70 20.13
N LEU A 183 -32.38 -15.81 19.09
CA LEU A 183 -32.38 -16.94 18.15
C LEU A 183 -32.14 -16.56 16.68
N THR A 184 -31.95 -15.29 16.35
CA THR A 184 -31.70 -14.87 14.95
C THR A 184 -30.23 -14.52 14.70
N VAL A 185 -29.75 -14.71 13.46
CA VAL A 185 -28.43 -14.24 12.98
C VAL A 185 -28.16 -12.76 13.35
N ARG A 186 -29.24 -11.98 13.53
CA ARG A 186 -29.22 -10.59 14.00
C ARG A 186 -28.68 -10.40 15.42
N SER A 187 -28.88 -11.37 16.32
CA SER A 187 -28.33 -11.32 17.68
C SER A 187 -26.81 -11.45 17.68
N VAL A 188 -26.25 -12.27 16.79
CA VAL A 188 -24.79 -12.43 16.63
C VAL A 188 -24.18 -11.18 15.98
N GLU A 189 -24.85 -10.62 14.97
CA GLU A 189 -24.45 -9.37 14.30
C GLU A 189 -24.47 -8.17 15.26
N GLY A 190 -25.56 -8.00 16.02
CA GLY A 190 -25.68 -6.97 17.05
C GLY A 190 -24.66 -7.10 18.17
N ALA A 191 -24.30 -8.34 18.56
CA ALA A 191 -23.24 -8.60 19.53
C ALA A 191 -21.86 -8.15 19.01
N SER A 192 -21.57 -8.35 17.72
CA SER A 192 -20.29 -7.93 17.11
C SER A 192 -20.14 -6.41 16.95
N ILE A 193 -21.22 -5.67 16.65
CA ILE A 193 -21.19 -4.20 16.63
C ILE A 193 -20.85 -3.67 18.02
N ASN A 194 -21.58 -4.18 19.02
CA ASN A 194 -21.34 -3.85 20.41
C ASN A 194 -19.93 -4.24 20.85
N LYS A 195 -19.37 -5.35 20.37
CA LYS A 195 -17.98 -5.74 20.69
C LYS A 195 -16.98 -4.64 20.33
N SER A 196 -17.04 -4.09 19.13
CA SER A 196 -16.11 -3.03 18.68
C SER A 196 -16.23 -1.74 19.50
N LEU A 197 -17.45 -1.30 19.82
CA LEU A 197 -17.70 -0.10 20.63
C LEU A 197 -17.43 -0.31 22.14
N LEU A 198 -17.65 -1.52 22.65
CA LEU A 198 -17.28 -1.92 24.02
C LEU A 198 -15.77 -2.00 24.18
N ALA A 199 -15.07 -2.54 23.18
CA ALA A 199 -13.61 -2.53 23.12
C ALA A 199 -13.07 -1.10 23.09
N LEU A 200 -13.67 -0.22 22.27
CA LEU A 200 -13.33 1.20 22.22
C LEU A 200 -13.53 1.88 23.57
N SER A 201 -14.67 1.64 24.22
CA SER A 201 -14.96 2.16 25.57
C SER A 201 -13.96 1.65 26.61
N SER A 202 -13.52 0.40 26.49
CA SER A 202 -12.49 -0.20 27.35
C SER A 202 -11.12 0.44 27.14
N CYS A 203 -10.78 0.78 25.90
CA CYS A 203 -9.54 1.51 25.58
C CYS A 203 -9.58 2.92 26.17
N ILE A 204 -10.68 3.65 26.01
CA ILE A 204 -10.85 4.99 26.57
C ILE A 204 -10.71 4.99 28.08
N ARG A 205 -11.38 4.07 28.77
CA ARG A 205 -11.25 3.94 30.23
C ARG A 205 -9.80 3.66 30.65
N ALA A 206 -9.13 2.74 29.96
CA ALA A 206 -7.73 2.44 30.26
C ALA A 206 -6.80 3.64 30.02
N LEU A 207 -7.06 4.44 28.99
CA LEU A 207 -6.33 5.67 28.68
C LEU A 207 -6.56 6.77 29.72
N MET A 208 -7.81 6.96 30.17
CA MET A 208 -8.14 7.91 31.24
C MET A 208 -7.45 7.55 32.56
N GLU A 209 -7.46 6.26 32.90
CA GLU A 209 -6.80 5.71 34.09
C GLU A 209 -5.27 5.64 33.94
N GLN A 210 -4.72 6.06 32.79
CA GLN A 210 -3.28 6.01 32.46
C GLN A 210 -2.67 4.62 32.68
N LYS A 211 -3.44 3.57 32.38
CA LYS A 211 -2.98 2.19 32.50
C LYS A 211 -1.82 1.95 31.53
N LYS A 212 -0.79 1.24 32.01
CA LYS A 212 0.37 0.82 31.20
C LYS A 212 -0.05 0.00 29.98
N HIS A 213 -1.08 -0.84 30.13
CA HIS A 213 -1.60 -1.67 29.05
C HIS A 213 -3.01 -1.20 28.66
N VAL A 214 -3.15 -0.74 27.42
CA VAL A 214 -4.44 -0.38 26.81
C VAL A 214 -4.86 -1.53 25.87
N PRO A 215 -6.08 -2.07 26.02
CA PRO A 215 -6.48 -3.31 25.37
C PRO A 215 -6.96 -3.11 23.90
N TYR A 216 -6.13 -2.50 23.05
CA TYR A 216 -6.48 -2.25 21.64
C TYR A 216 -6.80 -3.52 20.85
N ARG A 217 -6.26 -4.67 21.26
CA ARG A 217 -6.46 -5.96 20.56
C ARG A 217 -7.87 -6.54 20.70
N LEU A 218 -8.73 -5.98 21.56
CA LEU A 218 -10.09 -6.49 21.78
C LEU A 218 -10.98 -6.38 20.54
N SER A 219 -10.70 -5.42 19.64
CA SER A 219 -11.39 -5.33 18.35
C SER A 219 -10.44 -4.91 17.23
N LYS A 220 -10.81 -5.21 15.99
CA LYS A 220 -10.10 -4.72 14.80
C LYS A 220 -10.17 -3.19 14.67
N LEU A 221 -11.32 -2.60 15.04
CA LEU A 221 -11.49 -1.15 15.08
C LEU A 221 -10.47 -0.49 16.01
N THR A 222 -10.34 -0.97 17.25
CA THR A 222 -9.41 -0.41 18.23
C THR A 222 -7.95 -0.64 17.87
N GLN A 223 -7.62 -1.71 17.14
CA GLN A 223 -6.30 -1.89 16.55
C GLN A 223 -6.03 -0.80 15.50
N LEU A 224 -6.96 -0.58 14.56
CA LEU A 224 -6.83 0.45 13.51
C LEU A 224 -6.76 1.88 14.06
N LEU A 225 -7.46 2.15 15.17
CA LEU A 225 -7.50 3.46 15.81
C LEU A 225 -6.45 3.65 16.92
N LYS A 226 -5.54 2.70 17.11
CA LYS A 226 -4.52 2.73 18.16
C LYS A 226 -3.71 4.03 18.14
N ASP A 227 -3.30 4.47 16.94
CA ASP A 227 -2.50 5.69 16.77
C ASP A 227 -3.32 6.95 17.08
N SER A 228 -4.62 6.93 16.77
CA SER A 228 -5.55 8.04 17.01
C SER A 228 -5.95 8.16 18.48
N LEU A 229 -5.96 7.05 19.22
CA LEU A 229 -6.43 6.99 20.61
C LEU A 229 -5.23 6.87 21.55
N GLY A 230 -4.72 8.00 22.03
CA GLY A 230 -3.58 8.04 22.97
C GLY A 230 -2.19 7.97 22.32
N GLY A 231 -2.13 7.88 20.98
CA GLY A 231 -0.89 8.06 20.22
C GLY A 231 -0.54 9.52 19.95
N ALA A 232 0.43 9.75 19.05
CA ALA A 232 0.81 11.07 18.55
C ALA A 232 -0.13 11.48 17.41
N CYS A 233 -1.34 11.89 17.77
CA CYS A 233 -2.39 12.27 16.83
C CYS A 233 -3.31 13.32 17.47
N GLN A 234 -3.67 14.35 16.70
CA GLN A 234 -4.70 15.30 17.09
C GLN A 234 -6.07 14.73 16.78
N THR A 235 -6.81 14.37 17.83
CA THR A 235 -8.10 13.67 17.67
C THR A 235 -9.26 14.55 18.10
N ALA A 236 -10.24 14.71 17.22
CA ALA A 236 -11.51 15.35 17.50
C ALA A 236 -12.64 14.31 17.48
N MET A 237 -13.45 14.30 18.54
CA MET A 237 -14.68 13.53 18.60
C MET A 237 -15.88 14.44 18.34
N ILE A 238 -16.79 14.00 17.47
CA ILE A 238 -18.10 14.60 17.28
C ILE A 238 -19.14 13.68 17.90
N ALA A 239 -19.77 14.15 18.98
CA ALA A 239 -20.89 13.46 19.64
C ALA A 239 -22.22 13.84 18.99
N ASN A 240 -22.82 12.91 18.26
CA ASN A 240 -24.10 13.04 17.59
C ASN A 240 -25.22 12.59 18.52
N ILE A 241 -26.16 13.48 18.82
CA ILE A 241 -27.29 13.20 19.73
C ILE A 241 -28.62 13.48 19.04
N SER A 242 -29.65 12.75 19.47
CA SER A 242 -31.03 13.02 19.06
C SER A 242 -31.69 13.96 20.07
N PRO A 243 -32.42 15.00 19.62
CA PRO A 243 -33.19 15.88 20.50
C PRO A 243 -34.51 15.24 20.97
N SER A 244 -34.90 14.09 20.42
CA SER A 244 -36.14 13.41 20.78
C SER A 244 -36.11 12.88 22.20
N SER A 245 -37.22 13.04 22.93
CA SER A 245 -37.40 12.45 24.26
C SER A 245 -37.35 10.92 24.22
N THR A 246 -37.75 10.30 23.11
CA THR A 246 -37.68 8.84 22.91
C THR A 246 -36.23 8.32 22.88
N SER A 247 -35.28 9.17 22.54
CA SER A 247 -33.84 8.85 22.48
C SER A 247 -33.08 9.29 23.73
N TYR A 248 -33.77 9.73 24.80
CA TYR A 248 -33.15 10.32 25.97
C TYR A 248 -32.02 9.46 26.57
N SER A 249 -32.26 8.15 26.74
CA SER A 249 -31.26 7.24 27.31
C SER A 249 -29.99 7.14 26.45
N GLU A 250 -30.14 7.07 25.12
CA GLU A 250 -29.00 6.99 24.20
C GLU A 250 -28.25 8.31 24.08
N THR A 251 -28.97 9.44 24.12
CA THR A 251 -28.35 10.77 24.20
C THR A 251 -27.52 10.91 25.49
N GLN A 252 -28.05 10.49 26.64
CA GLN A 252 -27.30 10.46 27.91
C GLN A 252 -26.04 9.59 27.81
N ASN A 253 -26.16 8.38 27.27
CA ASN A 253 -25.01 7.47 27.05
C ASN A 253 -23.92 8.13 26.19
N THR A 254 -24.33 8.77 25.09
CA THR A 254 -23.43 9.47 24.16
C THR A 254 -22.68 10.61 24.85
N LEU A 255 -23.38 11.41 25.65
CA LEU A 255 -22.77 12.53 26.38
C LEU A 255 -21.80 12.06 27.47
N HIS A 256 -22.15 11.00 28.21
CA HIS A 256 -21.23 10.40 29.19
C HIS A 256 -19.97 9.85 28.52
N TRP A 257 -20.11 9.27 27.33
CA TRP A 257 -18.97 8.80 26.54
C TRP A 257 -18.09 9.96 26.10
N ALA A 258 -18.68 11.04 25.57
CA ALA A 258 -17.94 12.23 25.16
C ALA A 258 -17.20 12.89 26.32
N ASN A 259 -17.83 12.97 27.50
CA ASN A 259 -17.22 13.50 28.71
C ASN A 259 -15.99 12.67 29.13
N ARG A 260 -16.06 11.34 29.00
CA ARG A 260 -14.92 10.44 29.27
C ARG A 260 -13.80 10.61 28.24
N ALA A 261 -14.14 10.65 26.96
CA ALA A 261 -13.17 10.79 25.88
C ALA A 261 -12.35 12.09 25.96
N LYS A 262 -12.95 13.16 26.47
CA LYS A 262 -12.29 14.46 26.69
C LYS A 262 -11.07 14.38 27.63
N GLU A 263 -11.07 13.43 28.57
CA GLU A 263 -9.99 13.27 29.56
C GLU A 263 -8.78 12.47 29.03
N ILE A 264 -8.86 11.96 27.80
CA ILE A 264 -7.74 11.22 27.18
C ILE A 264 -6.61 12.20 26.91
N ARG A 265 -5.45 11.94 27.51
CA ARG A 265 -4.21 12.65 27.20
C ARG A 265 -3.53 12.01 26.01
N THR A 266 -3.48 12.72 24.88
CA THR A 266 -2.71 12.31 23.70
C THR A 266 -1.24 12.67 23.87
N LYS A 267 -0.35 11.94 23.20
CA LYS A 267 1.06 12.34 23.12
C LYS A 267 1.16 13.62 22.29
N SER A 268 2.18 14.43 22.53
CA SER A 268 2.45 15.62 21.72
C SER A 268 2.55 15.21 20.26
N SER A 269 1.72 15.81 19.40
CA SER A 269 1.76 15.57 17.96
C SER A 269 2.82 16.48 17.37
N ILE A 270 4.02 15.96 17.21
CA ILE A 270 5.13 16.60 16.48
C ILE A 270 4.97 16.24 15.00
N ALA A 271 5.49 17.08 14.10
CA ALA A 271 5.57 16.75 12.68
C ALA A 271 6.40 15.46 12.51
N ASN A 272 5.89 14.48 11.75
CA ASN A 272 6.69 13.30 11.45
C ASN A 272 7.65 13.65 10.32
N GLU A 273 8.88 13.98 10.68
CA GLU A 273 9.99 14.13 9.74
C GLU A 273 10.67 12.77 9.62
N GLU A 274 10.45 12.13 8.47
CA GLU A 274 10.84 10.73 8.28
C GLU A 274 12.29 10.64 7.80
N LEU A 275 12.73 11.56 6.95
CA LEU A 275 14.05 11.56 6.33
C LEU A 275 14.53 12.98 6.00
N GLU A 276 15.74 13.30 6.44
CA GLU A 276 16.56 14.39 5.90
C GLU A 276 17.52 13.80 4.87
N ILE A 277 17.30 14.09 3.59
CA ILE A 277 18.12 13.56 2.52
C ILE A 277 18.93 14.71 1.93
N PRO A 278 20.28 14.64 1.94
CA PRO A 278 21.09 15.62 1.24
C PRO A 278 20.72 15.65 -0.25
N ASP A 279 20.61 16.85 -0.83
CA ASP A 279 20.21 17.00 -2.24
C ASP A 279 21.14 16.23 -3.19
N SER A 280 22.42 16.09 -2.83
CA SER A 280 23.41 15.30 -3.58
C SER A 280 23.04 13.82 -3.67
N GLN A 281 22.40 13.24 -2.65
CA GLN A 281 21.94 11.86 -2.67
C GLN A 281 20.71 11.71 -3.57
N ILE A 282 19.78 12.67 -3.56
CA ILE A 282 18.61 12.65 -4.45
C ILE A 282 19.07 12.73 -5.91
N GLU A 283 19.96 13.66 -6.23
CA GLU A 283 20.54 13.84 -7.57
C GLU A 283 21.23 12.55 -8.05
N MET A 284 22.05 11.93 -7.18
CA MET A 284 22.75 10.68 -7.49
C MET A 284 21.78 9.50 -7.69
N THR A 285 20.71 9.41 -6.90
CA THR A 285 19.71 8.35 -7.01
C THR A 285 18.89 8.50 -8.29
N LYS A 286 18.57 9.74 -8.67
CA LYS A 286 17.88 10.05 -9.93
C LYS A 286 18.75 9.67 -11.14
N GLN A 287 20.04 10.03 -11.11
CA GLN A 287 21.00 9.64 -12.15
C GLN A 287 21.15 8.12 -12.25
N LEU A 288 21.19 7.41 -11.11
CA LEU A 288 21.25 5.95 -11.09
C LEU A 288 20.02 5.33 -11.75
N LEU A 289 18.82 5.82 -11.42
CA LEU A 289 17.58 5.31 -11.99
C LEU A 289 17.50 5.55 -13.50
N GLU A 290 17.89 6.74 -13.95
CA GLU A 290 17.94 7.09 -15.37
C GLU A 290 18.95 6.21 -16.12
N SER A 291 20.12 5.97 -15.52
CA SER A 291 21.12 5.05 -16.05
C SER A 291 20.62 3.59 -16.07
N GLN A 292 19.83 3.16 -15.09
CA GLN A 292 19.20 1.83 -15.10
C GLN A 292 18.18 1.70 -16.23
N LYS A 293 17.35 2.72 -16.46
CA LYS A 293 16.39 2.73 -17.57
C LYS A 293 17.09 2.66 -18.93
N GLN A 294 18.15 3.44 -19.11
CA GLN A 294 18.97 3.38 -20.33
C GLN A 294 19.61 2.00 -20.53
N ASN A 295 20.07 1.36 -19.45
CA ASN A 295 20.60 0.00 -19.51
C ASN A 295 19.53 -1.04 -19.94
N GLU A 296 18.29 -0.89 -19.48
CA GLU A 296 17.19 -1.76 -19.92
C GLU A 296 16.84 -1.55 -21.40
N GLU A 297 16.80 -0.30 -21.86
CA GLU A 297 16.60 0.03 -23.28
C GLU A 297 17.71 -0.57 -24.16
N LEU A 298 18.97 -0.41 -23.76
CA LEU A 298 20.11 -1.02 -24.46
C LEU A 298 20.03 -2.55 -24.48
N ARG A 299 19.61 -3.19 -23.38
CA ARG A 299 19.39 -4.64 -23.35
C ARG A 299 18.33 -5.08 -24.35
N MET A 300 17.23 -4.33 -24.48
CA MET A 300 16.21 -4.63 -25.50
C MET A 300 16.75 -4.48 -26.92
N GLN A 301 17.54 -3.44 -27.18
CA GLN A 301 18.14 -3.22 -28.50
C GLN A 301 19.15 -4.32 -28.86
N VAL A 302 20.01 -4.72 -27.93
CA VAL A 302 20.96 -5.84 -28.11
C VAL A 302 20.20 -7.13 -28.42
N ALA A 303 19.14 -7.45 -27.68
CA ALA A 303 18.32 -8.64 -27.93
C ALA A 303 17.66 -8.61 -29.32
N GLN A 304 17.18 -7.45 -29.78
CA GLN A 304 16.63 -7.29 -31.13
C GLN A 304 17.69 -7.53 -32.23
N LEU A 305 18.89 -6.98 -32.05
CA LEU A 305 19.97 -7.18 -33.02
C LEU A 305 20.45 -8.63 -33.07
N GLU A 306 20.56 -9.30 -31.93
CA GLU A 306 20.92 -10.72 -31.87
C GLU A 306 19.87 -11.60 -32.59
N GLN A 307 18.57 -11.30 -32.43
CA GLN A 307 17.52 -11.97 -33.20
C GLN A 307 17.65 -11.73 -34.72
N ARG A 308 17.96 -10.51 -35.14
CA ARG A 308 18.20 -10.20 -36.57
C ARG A 308 19.42 -10.96 -37.10
N LEU A 309 20.49 -11.05 -36.32
CA LEU A 309 21.70 -11.78 -36.69
C LEU A 309 21.40 -13.28 -36.89
N LEU A 310 20.63 -13.89 -35.99
CA LEU A 310 20.16 -15.27 -36.10
C LEU A 310 19.23 -15.48 -37.31
N ALA A 311 18.38 -14.50 -37.63
CA ALA A 311 17.52 -14.54 -38.81
C ALA A 311 18.35 -14.48 -40.12
N VAL A 312 19.43 -13.71 -40.15
CA VAL A 312 20.34 -13.64 -41.31
C VAL A 312 21.19 -14.91 -41.43
N GLU A 313 21.66 -15.48 -40.31
CA GLU A 313 22.40 -16.75 -40.31
C GLU A 313 21.53 -17.93 -40.80
N SER A 314 20.27 -17.99 -40.38
CA SER A 314 19.32 -19.02 -40.85
C SER A 314 18.99 -18.88 -42.34
N GLN A 315 18.86 -17.66 -42.87
CA GLN A 315 18.71 -17.43 -44.32
C GLN A 315 19.93 -17.92 -45.12
N LYS A 316 21.14 -17.75 -44.58
CA LYS A 316 22.40 -18.21 -45.20
C LYS A 316 22.53 -19.73 -45.26
N LEU A 317 21.96 -20.44 -44.29
CA LEU A 317 21.90 -21.92 -44.26
C LEU A 317 20.89 -22.48 -45.27
N THR A 318 19.79 -21.77 -45.55
CA THR A 318 18.75 -22.19 -46.52
C THR A 318 19.13 -21.97 -47.99
N SER A 319 20.19 -21.20 -48.29
CA SER A 319 20.58 -20.84 -49.66
C SER A 319 21.72 -21.70 -50.25
N SER A 320 21.97 -22.92 -49.76
CA SER A 320 22.92 -23.84 -50.40
C SER A 320 22.24 -24.69 -51.48
N PRO A 321 22.66 -24.64 -52.76
CA PRO A 321 22.06 -25.46 -53.81
C PRO A 321 22.56 -26.90 -53.68
N SER A 322 21.63 -27.83 -53.49
CA SER A 322 21.88 -29.27 -53.69
C SER A 322 22.02 -29.54 -55.19
N LEU A 323 22.97 -30.38 -55.62
CA LEU A 323 22.98 -31.16 -56.88
C LEU A 323 24.15 -32.20 -56.83
N PRO A 324 24.11 -33.28 -57.64
CA PRO A 324 24.63 -34.62 -57.34
C PRO A 324 25.94 -35.00 -58.07
N CYS A 325 26.47 -36.19 -57.72
CA CYS A 325 27.65 -36.87 -58.26
C CYS A 325 27.85 -36.80 -59.80
N SER A 326 29.10 -36.50 -60.22
CA SER A 326 30.01 -37.40 -60.98
C SER A 326 31.02 -36.62 -61.85
N SER A 327 32.31 -36.78 -61.50
CA SER A 327 33.52 -36.73 -62.36
C SER A 327 34.03 -35.40 -62.96
N PRO A 328 35.37 -35.26 -63.16
CA PRO A 328 36.06 -33.97 -63.15
C PRO A 328 36.57 -33.52 -64.54
N ASN A 329 36.62 -32.20 -64.78
CA ASN A 329 37.83 -31.52 -65.25
C ASN A 329 37.67 -30.00 -65.48
N LEU A 330 38.65 -29.28 -64.94
CA LEU A 330 39.31 -28.04 -65.41
C LEU A 330 38.71 -26.64 -65.16
N LEU A 331 39.44 -25.95 -64.26
CA LEU A 331 39.77 -24.51 -64.09
C LEU A 331 38.75 -23.55 -63.43
N PRO A 332 39.19 -22.73 -62.45
CA PRO A 332 38.31 -21.87 -61.67
C PRO A 332 38.18 -20.46 -62.28
N SER A 333 36.94 -20.03 -62.53
CA SER A 333 36.61 -18.61 -62.70
C SER A 333 36.03 -18.09 -61.39
N SER A 334 36.77 -17.23 -60.69
CA SER A 334 36.31 -16.52 -59.50
C SER A 334 35.32 -15.41 -59.91
N PHE A 335 34.03 -15.70 -59.81
CA PHE A 335 32.99 -14.67 -59.77
C PHE A 335 32.04 -15.01 -58.62
N THR A 336 32.18 -14.30 -57.51
CA THR A 336 31.14 -14.24 -56.47
C THR A 336 30.04 -13.29 -56.96
N PRO A 337 28.75 -13.70 -56.98
CA PRO A 337 27.69 -12.83 -57.45
C PRO A 337 27.52 -11.60 -56.52
N PRO A 338 27.15 -10.41 -57.04
CA PRO A 338 27.08 -9.16 -56.27
C PRO A 338 26.18 -9.23 -55.02
N ALA A 339 25.10 -10.03 -55.08
CA ALA A 339 24.17 -10.23 -53.98
C ALA A 339 24.82 -10.89 -52.76
N THR A 340 25.73 -11.85 -52.96
CA THR A 340 26.45 -12.52 -51.87
C THR A 340 27.47 -11.61 -51.21
N VAL A 341 28.12 -10.73 -51.99
CA VAL A 341 29.07 -9.74 -51.47
C VAL A 341 28.34 -8.68 -50.61
N HIS A 342 27.17 -8.21 -51.04
CA HIS A 342 26.34 -7.29 -50.25
C HIS A 342 25.84 -7.93 -48.94
N LEU A 343 25.44 -9.20 -48.96
CA LEU A 343 24.95 -9.90 -47.78
C LEU A 343 26.07 -10.19 -46.76
N ILE A 344 27.28 -10.50 -47.25
CA ILE A 344 28.48 -10.66 -46.40
C ILE A 344 28.91 -9.31 -45.80
N ARG A 345 28.86 -8.22 -46.57
CA ARG A 345 29.19 -6.87 -46.09
C ARG A 345 28.21 -6.41 -45.02
N ASN A 346 26.90 -6.53 -45.27
CA ASN A 346 25.87 -6.21 -44.27
C ASN A 346 26.01 -7.05 -42.99
N PHE A 347 26.40 -8.32 -43.10
CA PHE A 347 26.64 -9.17 -41.93
C PHE A 347 27.88 -8.74 -41.13
N HIS A 348 28.95 -8.32 -41.82
CA HIS A 348 30.16 -7.79 -41.17
C HIS A 348 29.85 -6.48 -40.43
N ASP A 349 29.11 -5.57 -41.08
CA ASP A 349 28.71 -4.29 -40.52
C ASP A 349 27.82 -4.48 -39.27
N LEU A 350 26.82 -5.38 -39.32
CA LEU A 350 25.98 -5.73 -38.16
C LEU A 350 26.78 -6.37 -37.01
N LYS A 351 27.83 -7.13 -37.33
CA LYS A 351 28.67 -7.79 -36.33
C LYS A 351 29.60 -6.79 -35.63
N GLU A 352 30.13 -5.81 -36.37
CA GLU A 352 30.88 -4.68 -35.81
C GLU A 352 29.99 -3.79 -34.94
N GLU A 353 28.77 -3.48 -35.37
CA GLU A 353 27.80 -2.70 -34.60
C GLU A 353 27.39 -3.41 -33.30
N SER A 354 27.17 -4.74 -33.35
CA SER A 354 26.94 -5.57 -32.17
C SER A 354 28.13 -5.59 -31.21
N HIS A 355 29.36 -5.66 -31.75
CA HIS A 355 30.58 -5.64 -30.94
C HIS A 355 30.82 -4.28 -30.28
N HIS A 356 30.56 -3.18 -31.00
CA HIS A 356 30.66 -1.83 -30.46
C HIS A 356 29.68 -1.61 -29.32
N MET A 357 28.40 -1.98 -29.49
CA MET A 357 27.41 -1.90 -28.42
C MET A 357 27.73 -2.78 -27.21
N LYS A 358 28.25 -4.01 -27.43
CA LYS A 358 28.71 -4.87 -26.31
C LYS A 358 29.85 -4.22 -25.53
N THR A 359 30.71 -3.49 -26.21
CA THR A 359 31.82 -2.75 -25.59
C THR A 359 31.29 -1.55 -24.78
N GLU A 360 30.41 -0.73 -25.33
CA GLU A 360 29.78 0.38 -24.61
C GLU A 360 28.99 -0.10 -23.38
N TYR A 361 28.21 -1.17 -23.53
CA TYR A 361 27.49 -1.80 -22.43
C TYR A 361 28.43 -2.30 -21.32
N SER A 362 29.59 -2.86 -21.67
CA SER A 362 30.60 -3.29 -20.70
C SER A 362 31.25 -2.13 -19.93
N VAL A 363 31.38 -0.95 -20.56
CA VAL A 363 31.89 0.27 -19.91
C VAL A 363 30.83 0.84 -18.95
N GLN A 364 29.56 0.86 -19.35
CA GLN A 364 28.46 1.28 -18.48
C GLN A 364 28.26 0.35 -17.26
N LEU A 365 28.45 -0.96 -17.44
CA LEU A 365 28.43 -1.93 -16.32
C LEU A 365 29.53 -1.67 -15.29
N LYS A 366 30.76 -1.35 -15.73
CA LYS A 366 31.85 -0.97 -14.81
C LYS A 366 31.52 0.31 -14.03
N HIS A 367 30.92 1.29 -14.70
CA HIS A 367 30.47 2.53 -14.05
C HIS A 367 29.36 2.23 -13.01
N LYS A 368 28.41 1.35 -13.34
CA LYS A 368 27.37 0.88 -12.41
C LYS A 368 27.94 0.17 -11.19
N ASP A 369 28.95 -0.69 -11.37
CA ASP A 369 29.59 -1.39 -10.26
C ASP A 369 30.30 -0.42 -9.31
N ASP A 370 30.97 0.61 -9.83
CA ASP A 370 31.61 1.65 -9.01
C ASP A 370 30.58 2.49 -8.23
N VAL A 371 29.45 2.85 -8.85
CA VAL A 371 28.36 3.57 -8.16
C VAL A 371 27.70 2.68 -7.10
N THR A 372 27.44 1.41 -7.42
CA THR A 372 26.86 0.43 -6.49
C THR A 372 27.77 0.17 -5.29
N ARG A 373 29.10 0.08 -5.50
CA ARG A 373 30.10 -0.02 -4.43
C ARG A 373 30.14 1.20 -3.51
N THR A 374 29.83 2.37 -4.07
CA THR A 374 29.77 3.63 -3.33
C THR A 374 28.49 3.71 -2.49
N LEU A 375 27.37 3.20 -3.01
CA LEU A 375 26.09 3.09 -2.30
C LEU A 375 26.11 2.08 -1.14
N TYR A 376 26.75 0.91 -1.32
CA TYR A 376 26.89 -0.10 -0.25
C TYR A 376 27.71 0.40 0.96
N LYS A 377 28.52 1.46 0.80
CA LYS A 377 29.23 2.12 1.89
C LYS A 377 28.37 3.11 2.68
N MET A 378 27.17 3.46 2.20
CA MET A 378 26.33 4.54 2.75
C MET A 378 25.15 4.06 3.62
N GLY A 379 24.97 2.74 3.80
CA GLY A 379 24.04 2.17 4.79
C GLY A 379 22.63 1.79 4.28
N PRO A 380 21.82 1.11 5.12
CA PRO A 380 20.66 0.32 4.70
C PRO A 380 19.40 1.09 4.26
N GLY A 381 19.36 2.43 4.40
CA GLY A 381 18.19 3.24 4.02
C GLY A 381 17.98 3.40 2.50
N VAL A 382 19.05 3.28 1.71
CA VAL A 382 19.00 3.51 0.26
C VAL A 382 18.42 2.33 -0.52
N GLU A 383 18.58 1.09 0.00
CA GLU A 383 18.04 -0.12 -0.64
C GLU A 383 16.49 -0.13 -0.63
N GLN A 384 15.86 0.43 0.40
CA GLN A 384 14.39 0.53 0.49
C GLN A 384 13.79 1.54 -0.50
N MET A 385 14.51 2.63 -0.82
CA MET A 385 14.07 3.61 -1.83
C MET A 385 14.08 3.03 -3.25
N ILE A 386 15.05 2.16 -3.55
CA ILE A 386 15.15 1.49 -4.86
C ILE A 386 13.98 0.50 -5.02
N GLN A 387 13.60 -0.22 -3.97
CA GLN A 387 12.49 -1.19 -4.05
C GLN A 387 11.11 -0.55 -4.18
N ASN A 388 10.89 0.64 -3.61
CA ASN A 388 9.58 1.29 -3.61
C ASN A 388 9.25 2.06 -4.90
N ASN A 389 10.23 2.34 -5.77
CA ASN A 389 10.02 3.04 -7.05
C ASN A 389 9.91 2.12 -8.29
N VAL A 390 9.94 0.80 -8.10
CA VAL A 390 9.75 -0.18 -9.20
C VAL A 390 8.25 -0.48 -9.34
N CYS A 391 7.53 0.40 -10.04
CA CYS A 391 6.28 0.02 -10.71
C CYS A 391 6.63 -0.52 -12.10
N VAL A 392 6.59 -1.84 -12.27
CA VAL A 392 6.58 -2.46 -13.60
C VAL A 392 5.14 -2.43 -14.12
N PRO A 393 4.85 -1.80 -15.28
CA PRO A 393 3.56 -1.98 -15.92
C PRO A 393 3.46 -3.41 -16.47
N THR A 394 2.47 -4.14 -15.98
CA THR A 394 2.03 -5.43 -16.52
C THR A 394 1.30 -5.19 -17.83
N GLY A 395 1.77 -5.79 -18.93
CA GLY A 395 1.06 -5.71 -20.21
C GLY A 395 1.86 -6.14 -21.44
N ALA A 396 2.32 -7.39 -21.50
CA ALA A 396 2.44 -8.17 -22.74
C ALA A 396 2.76 -9.64 -22.39
N ASP A 397 1.94 -10.56 -22.87
CA ASP A 397 2.10 -12.01 -22.75
C ASP A 397 3.47 -12.48 -23.23
N VAL A 398 4.25 -13.10 -22.34
CA VAL A 398 5.31 -14.04 -22.72
C VAL A 398 5.26 -15.23 -21.78
N SER A 399 4.89 -16.37 -22.34
CA SER A 399 4.92 -17.70 -21.73
C SER A 399 6.27 -18.00 -21.06
N VAL A 400 6.23 -18.30 -19.77
CA VAL A 400 7.38 -18.77 -18.98
C VAL A 400 7.81 -20.16 -19.49
N ILE A 401 8.93 -20.22 -20.21
CA ILE A 401 9.66 -21.46 -20.47
C ILE A 401 10.65 -21.64 -19.30
N GLN A 402 10.50 -22.73 -18.54
CA GLN A 402 11.45 -23.09 -17.48
C GLN A 402 12.77 -23.57 -18.09
N PRO A 403 13.95 -23.20 -17.53
CA PRO A 403 15.21 -23.78 -17.94
C PRO A 403 15.45 -25.12 -17.23
N SER A 404 15.20 -26.22 -17.95
CA SER A 404 15.74 -27.53 -17.65
C SER A 404 17.09 -27.72 -18.35
N GLU A 405 18.07 -28.23 -17.58
CA GLU A 405 19.25 -29.01 -18.01
C GLU A 405 20.39 -28.30 -18.75
N ILE A 406 21.45 -27.92 -18.00
CA ILE A 406 22.83 -28.05 -18.48
C ILE A 406 23.65 -28.83 -17.43
N LEU A 407 24.22 -29.93 -17.91
CA LEU A 407 25.02 -30.93 -17.21
C LEU A 407 26.29 -30.36 -16.57
N THR A 408 26.61 -30.84 -15.36
CA THR A 408 28.00 -30.90 -14.86
C THR A 408 28.30 -32.29 -14.28
N PRO A 409 29.53 -32.81 -14.47
CA PRO A 409 29.84 -34.23 -14.28
C PRO A 409 30.08 -34.62 -12.80
N LYS A 410 29.59 -35.81 -12.46
CA LYS A 410 29.69 -36.47 -11.15
C LYS A 410 31.14 -36.87 -10.79
N LYS A 411 31.47 -36.77 -9.50
CA LYS A 411 32.41 -37.68 -8.80
C LYS A 411 31.77 -38.21 -7.51
N PRO A 412 32.19 -39.40 -7.03
CA PRO A 412 31.26 -40.40 -6.50
C PRO A 412 31.11 -40.35 -4.97
N THR A 413 29.87 -40.50 -4.51
CA THR A 413 29.50 -40.82 -3.13
C THR A 413 29.59 -42.31 -2.87
N ARG A 414 30.28 -42.67 -1.79
CA ARG A 414 30.33 -44.02 -1.22
C ARG A 414 29.09 -44.26 -0.34
N THR A 415 28.51 -45.42 -0.60
CA THR A 415 27.38 -46.14 -0.01
C THR A 415 27.39 -46.23 1.52
N THR A 416 26.20 -46.20 2.15
CA THR A 416 25.56 -47.26 3.00
C THR A 416 24.44 -46.63 3.86
N ILE A 417 23.15 -46.88 3.60
CA ILE A 417 22.30 -48.04 3.97
C ILE A 417 21.65 -47.91 5.38
N SER A 418 20.31 -47.80 5.36
CA SER A 418 19.28 -48.31 6.30
C SER A 418 19.32 -47.88 7.78
N ALA A 419 18.25 -47.92 8.58
CA ALA A 419 16.92 -48.50 8.45
C ALA A 419 15.97 -47.85 9.49
N SER A 420 14.70 -48.21 9.33
CA SER A 420 13.50 -48.01 10.14
C SER A 420 13.55 -48.23 11.66
N GLN A 421 12.54 -47.62 12.32
CA GLN A 421 11.59 -48.20 13.30
C GLN A 421 11.70 -47.85 14.82
N HIS A 422 10.49 -47.54 15.33
CA HIS A 422 9.92 -47.73 16.68
C HIS A 422 9.97 -46.65 17.79
N ASP A 423 8.76 -46.21 18.15
CA ASP A 423 8.13 -46.01 19.47
C ASP A 423 8.99 -45.99 20.75
N TYR A 424 8.81 -44.96 21.59
CA TYR A 424 8.03 -45.02 22.86
C TYR A 424 8.23 -43.73 23.70
N ASP A 425 7.16 -43.37 24.42
CA ASP A 425 7.09 -42.68 25.72
C ASP A 425 7.23 -41.15 25.91
N ASN A 426 6.15 -40.63 26.51
CA ASN A 426 5.92 -39.37 27.23
C ASN A 426 6.17 -39.66 28.74
N PRO A 427 6.68 -38.75 29.60
CA PRO A 427 5.81 -37.73 30.23
C PRO A 427 6.52 -36.41 30.68
N ASP A 428 5.86 -35.25 30.54
CA ASP A 428 5.70 -34.34 31.70
C ASP A 428 4.73 -33.15 31.45
N ASN A 429 3.50 -33.37 31.90
CA ASN A 429 2.71 -32.52 32.79
C ASN A 429 3.16 -31.05 33.00
N ARG A 430 2.31 -30.10 32.56
CA ARG A 430 1.80 -29.05 33.46
C ARG A 430 0.48 -28.42 32.99
N ARG A 431 -0.54 -28.82 33.73
CA ARG A 431 -1.96 -28.45 33.71
C ARG A 431 -2.14 -27.09 34.41
N TRP A 432 -2.90 -26.16 33.82
CA TRP A 432 -3.53 -25.05 34.55
C TRP A 432 -5.04 -25.18 34.42
N ARG A 433 -5.72 -25.30 35.57
CA ARG A 433 -7.16 -25.38 35.73
C ARG A 433 -7.77 -23.98 35.81
N PHE A 434 -8.99 -23.87 35.27
CA PHE A 434 -9.99 -22.84 35.57
C PHE A 434 -10.89 -23.28 36.73
N SER A 435 -11.31 -22.31 37.55
CA SER A 435 -12.50 -22.25 38.46
C SER A 435 -12.15 -21.24 39.58
N ASP A 436 -12.95 -20.27 40.02
CA ASP A 436 -14.35 -19.88 39.77
C ASP A 436 -14.48 -18.35 39.84
#